data_AF-A0A2T0M7T4-F1
#
_entry.id   AF-A0A2T0M7T4-F1
#
_cell.length_a   1.000
_cell.length_b   1.000
_cell.length_c   1.000
_cell.angle_alpha   90.00
_cell.angle_beta   90.00
_cell.angle_gamma   90.00
#
_symmetry.space_group_name_H-M   'P 1'
#
loop_
_entity.id
_entity.type
_entity.pdbx_description
1 polymer ?
#
loop_
_entity_poly.entity_id
_entity_poly.type
_entity_poly.pdbx_seq_one_letter_code
_entity_poly.pdbx_strand_id
1 'polypeptide(L)'
;MPGVDTLDGLLKAVAEFRTDDYELRAEQGALDRARRSIEESGLLLLGEVHGVRENPLIIGALMRALGLTHLALEWPGDLKHQLDVYLSEGTGLDHPLWWLGDGRVTAGHLAMLKAIPGLSITLFDGGMFTGDWSQRDALMAERVLTAHLEPALVVAGHAHALTSPTELGLPMGACLASARPSLESVRIDYGTGGYYAIEPRQTRGYSAPDGLRVVDGELVVGLPVFHEATVPHLPVELLRERLGL
;
A
#
# COMPACT_ATOMS: atom_id res chain seq x y z
N MET A 1 -7.53 -21.08 5.06
CA MET A 1 -7.52 -20.20 3.88
C MET A 1 -7.03 -18.83 4.31
N PRO A 2 -6.30 -18.09 3.46
CA PRO A 2 -5.76 -16.77 3.80
C PRO A 2 -6.84 -15.67 3.82
N GLY A 3 -7.94 -15.89 3.10
CA GLY A 3 -9.17 -15.12 3.31
C GLY A 3 -9.76 -15.44 4.69
N VAL A 4 -9.96 -14.41 5.50
CA VAL A 4 -10.58 -14.50 6.82
C VAL A 4 -11.88 -13.71 6.79
N ASP A 5 -12.97 -14.35 7.20
CA ASP A 5 -14.34 -13.86 7.12
C ASP A 5 -14.94 -13.49 8.49
N THR A 6 -14.15 -13.59 9.56
CA THR A 6 -14.55 -13.28 10.93
C THR A 6 -13.63 -12.25 11.58
N LEU A 7 -14.22 -11.37 12.42
CA LEU A 7 -13.47 -10.36 13.17
C LEU A 7 -12.42 -11.00 14.09
N ASP A 8 -12.79 -12.05 14.82
CA ASP A 8 -11.87 -12.77 15.71
C ASP A 8 -10.70 -13.38 14.94
N GLY A 9 -10.96 -13.94 13.76
CA GLY A 9 -9.92 -14.47 12.90
C GLY A 9 -8.95 -13.38 12.43
N LEU A 10 -9.48 -12.20 12.05
CA LEU A 10 -8.67 -11.07 11.62
C LEU A 10 -7.81 -10.54 12.77
N LEU A 11 -8.40 -10.33 13.95
CA LEU A 11 -7.68 -9.86 15.13
C LEU A 11 -6.57 -10.84 15.57
N LYS A 12 -6.85 -12.15 15.49
CA LYS A 12 -5.84 -13.18 15.73
C LYS A 12 -4.69 -13.08 14.72
N ALA A 13 -5.00 -12.99 13.43
CA ALA A 13 -3.98 -12.89 12.38
C ALA A 13 -3.13 -11.61 12.51
N VAL A 14 -3.74 -10.49 12.92
CA VAL A 14 -3.00 -9.27 13.24
C VAL A 14 -2.03 -9.51 14.40
N ALA A 15 -2.49 -10.13 15.49
CA ALA A 15 -1.67 -10.36 16.68
C ALA A 15 -0.51 -11.35 16.42
N GLU A 16 -0.70 -12.30 15.50
CA GLU A 16 0.33 -13.28 15.11
C GLU A 16 1.32 -12.73 14.07
N PHE A 17 1.02 -11.60 13.43
CA PHE A 17 1.87 -11.03 12.40
C PHE A 17 3.11 -10.35 12.99
N ARG A 18 4.29 -10.86 12.61
CA ARG A 18 5.58 -10.34 13.05
C ARG A 18 6.05 -9.20 12.16
N THR A 19 6.04 -7.98 12.68
CA THR A 19 6.45 -6.75 11.98
C THR A 19 7.97 -6.55 11.91
N ASP A 20 8.73 -7.39 12.62
CA ASP A 20 10.18 -7.38 12.73
C ASP A 20 10.89 -8.41 11.83
N ASP A 21 10.13 -9.24 11.10
CA ASP A 21 10.65 -10.35 10.28
C ASP A 21 11.21 -9.92 8.91
N TYR A 22 11.54 -8.64 8.73
CA TYR A 22 12.14 -8.12 7.50
C TYR A 22 13.12 -6.98 7.78
N GLU A 23 14.30 -7.09 7.18
CA GLU A 23 15.32 -6.04 7.16
C GLU A 23 15.51 -5.55 5.73
N LEU A 24 15.22 -4.27 5.49
CA LEU A 24 15.44 -3.68 4.17
C LEU A 24 16.94 -3.46 3.97
N ARG A 25 17.55 -4.33 3.15
CA ARG A 25 18.86 -4.07 2.57
C ARG A 25 18.71 -2.93 1.56
N ALA A 26 19.55 -1.90 1.66
CA ALA A 26 19.48 -0.77 0.75
C ALA A 26 20.88 -0.41 0.23
N GLU A 27 21.01 -0.28 -1.09
CA GLU A 27 22.17 0.36 -1.68
C GLU A 27 22.14 1.86 -1.35
N GLN A 28 23.28 2.40 -0.93
CA GLN A 28 23.36 3.79 -0.46
C GLN A 28 22.83 4.78 -1.53
N GLY A 29 23.21 4.60 -2.79
CA GLY A 29 22.76 5.48 -3.88
C GLY A 29 21.25 5.44 -4.13
N ALA A 30 20.60 4.30 -3.90
CA ALA A 30 19.16 4.17 -4.02
C ALA A 30 18.44 4.85 -2.84
N LEU A 31 18.98 4.69 -1.64
CA LEU A 31 18.47 5.36 -0.44
C LEU A 31 18.62 6.89 -0.53
N ASP A 32 19.74 7.37 -1.07
CA ASP A 32 19.97 8.81 -1.27
C ASP A 32 19.01 9.42 -2.31
N ARG A 33 18.66 8.67 -3.37
CA ARG A 33 17.61 9.09 -4.32
C ARG A 33 16.23 9.14 -3.68
N ALA A 34 15.87 8.13 -2.89
CA ALA A 34 14.61 8.12 -2.16
C ALA A 34 14.51 9.31 -1.18
N ARG A 35 15.60 9.62 -0.46
CA ARG A 35 15.68 10.82 0.39
C ARG A 35 15.52 12.11 -0.40
N ARG A 36 16.19 12.23 -1.54
CA ARG A 36 16.07 13.42 -2.40
C ARG A 36 14.64 13.65 -2.90
N SER A 37 13.94 12.58 -3.29
CA SER A 37 12.53 12.68 -3.66
C SER A 37 11.72 13.29 -2.52
N ILE A 38 11.94 12.85 -1.30
CA ILE A 38 11.25 13.35 -0.10
C ILE A 38 11.63 14.81 0.18
N GLU A 39 12.91 15.17 0.11
CA GLU A 39 13.39 16.53 0.36
C GLU A 39 12.87 17.54 -0.67
N GLU A 40 12.84 17.17 -1.95
CA GLU A 40 12.49 18.08 -3.04
C GLU A 40 11.00 18.07 -3.40
N SER A 41 10.34 16.92 -3.32
CA SER A 41 8.92 16.77 -3.66
C SER A 41 8.02 16.64 -2.44
N GLY A 42 8.56 16.41 -1.24
CA GLY A 42 7.78 16.07 -0.05
C GLY A 42 7.19 14.67 -0.05
N LEU A 43 7.41 13.85 -1.09
CA LEU A 43 6.80 12.53 -1.24
C LEU A 43 7.83 11.49 -1.73
N LEU A 44 7.54 10.23 -1.41
CA LEU A 44 8.06 9.07 -2.12
C LEU A 44 6.87 8.19 -2.48
N LEU A 45 6.76 7.78 -3.74
CA LEU A 45 5.71 6.87 -4.19
C LEU A 45 6.20 5.43 -4.12
N LEU A 46 5.35 4.49 -3.69
CA LEU A 46 5.61 3.06 -3.66
C LEU A 46 4.48 2.32 -4.39
N GLY A 47 4.85 1.59 -5.45
CA GLY A 47 3.95 0.72 -6.18
C GLY A 47 4.03 -0.72 -5.69
N GLU A 48 2.89 -1.29 -5.30
CA GLU A 48 2.78 -2.67 -4.81
C GLU A 48 1.82 -3.55 -5.62
N VAL A 49 1.98 -4.87 -5.51
CA VAL A 49 0.93 -5.84 -5.86
C VAL A 49 0.19 -6.14 -4.57
N HIS A 50 -1.12 -5.89 -4.53
CA HIS A 50 -1.95 -6.10 -3.34
C HIS A 50 -1.96 -7.56 -2.90
N GLY A 51 -2.21 -7.77 -1.60
CA GLY A 51 -2.36 -9.11 -1.04
C GLY A 51 -1.05 -9.88 -0.86
N VAL A 52 0.11 -9.22 -0.97
CA VAL A 52 1.42 -9.80 -0.64
C VAL A 52 1.74 -9.55 0.83
N ARG A 53 2.17 -10.60 1.53
CA ARG A 53 2.45 -10.62 2.97
C ARG A 53 3.55 -9.64 3.36
N GLU A 54 4.57 -9.50 2.51
CA GLU A 54 5.77 -8.71 2.76
C GLU A 54 5.59 -7.21 2.52
N ASN A 55 4.55 -6.76 1.81
CA ASN A 55 4.29 -5.35 1.55
C ASN A 55 4.31 -4.47 2.81
N PRO A 56 3.53 -4.77 3.87
CA PRO A 56 3.57 -3.97 5.10
C PRO A 56 4.97 -3.94 5.74
N LEU A 57 5.76 -5.00 5.58
CA LEU A 57 7.13 -5.05 6.10
C LEU A 57 8.06 -4.12 5.32
N ILE A 58 7.95 -4.11 4.00
CA ILE A 58 8.69 -3.20 3.11
C ILE A 58 8.30 -1.75 3.38
N ILE A 59 6.99 -1.47 3.51
CA ILE A 59 6.47 -0.13 3.86
C ILE A 59 7.09 0.34 5.18
N GLY A 60 6.97 -0.47 6.25
CA GLY A 60 7.51 -0.12 7.56
C GLY A 60 9.03 0.05 7.55
N ALA A 61 9.76 -0.77 6.79
CA ALA A 61 11.21 -0.66 6.69
C ALA A 61 11.68 0.57 5.91
N LEU A 62 10.99 0.93 4.80
CA LEU A 62 11.24 2.17 4.07
C LEU A 62 10.98 3.39 4.95
N MET A 63 9.85 3.42 5.66
CA MET A 63 9.53 4.52 6.58
C MET A 63 10.60 4.70 7.65
N ARG A 64 11.07 3.61 8.27
CA ARG A 64 12.17 3.66 9.25
C ARG A 64 13.48 4.15 8.63
N ALA A 65 13.86 3.63 7.46
CA ALA A 65 15.11 4.00 6.79
C ALA A 65 15.16 5.48 6.35
N LEU A 66 13.98 6.06 6.10
CA LEU A 66 13.79 7.43 5.63
C LEU A 66 13.33 8.40 6.73
N GLY A 67 13.09 7.92 7.96
CA GLY A 67 12.63 8.73 9.08
C GLY A 67 11.22 9.31 8.90
N LEU A 68 10.35 8.62 8.16
CA LEU A 68 8.99 9.08 7.85
C LEU A 68 7.99 8.70 8.94
N THR A 69 7.07 9.61 9.23
CA THR A 69 5.96 9.43 10.18
C THR A 69 4.59 9.59 9.53
N HIS A 70 4.55 9.88 8.22
CA HIS A 70 3.32 10.08 7.45
C HIS A 70 3.23 9.03 6.34
N LEU A 71 2.09 8.37 6.27
CA LEU A 71 1.79 7.31 5.31
C LEU A 71 0.46 7.60 4.61
N ALA A 72 0.47 7.67 3.29
CA ALA A 72 -0.73 7.75 2.49
C ALA A 72 -1.01 6.38 1.85
N LEU A 73 -2.23 5.86 2.01
CA LEU A 73 -2.64 4.54 1.53
C LEU A 73 -3.81 4.64 0.53
N GLU A 74 -3.75 3.82 -0.51
CA GLU A 74 -4.84 3.63 -1.47
C GLU A 74 -6.01 2.81 -0.87
N TRP A 75 -6.47 3.21 0.32
CA TRP A 75 -7.66 2.62 0.95
C TRP A 75 -8.83 3.61 0.83
N PRO A 76 -10.08 3.10 0.88
CA PRO A 76 -11.25 3.95 0.87
C PRO A 76 -11.20 5.03 1.96
N GLY A 77 -11.39 6.29 1.57
CA GLY A 77 -11.41 7.43 2.48
C GLY A 77 -12.46 7.29 3.59
N ASP A 78 -13.57 6.61 3.30
CA ASP A 78 -14.67 6.32 4.23
C ASP A 78 -14.23 5.48 5.44
N LEU A 79 -13.07 4.81 5.38
CA LEU A 79 -12.52 4.02 6.47
C LEU A 79 -11.70 4.84 7.47
N LYS A 80 -11.45 6.14 7.23
CA LYS A 80 -10.50 6.92 8.03
C LYS A 80 -10.90 6.99 9.50
N HIS A 81 -12.17 7.26 9.79
CA HIS A 81 -12.66 7.34 11.17
C HIS A 81 -12.52 6.00 11.90
N GLN A 82 -12.86 4.91 11.22
CA GLN A 82 -12.78 3.54 11.73
C GLN A 82 -11.33 3.11 11.98
N LEU A 83 -10.41 3.53 11.09
CA LEU A 83 -8.99 3.29 11.26
C LEU A 83 -8.45 4.01 12.50
N ASP A 84 -8.87 5.26 12.74
CA ASP A 84 -8.45 6.02 13.93
C ASP A 84 -8.91 5.33 15.22
N VAL A 85 -10.17 4.88 15.26
CA VAL A 85 -10.73 4.10 16.38
C VAL A 85 -9.97 2.78 16.57
N TYR A 86 -9.61 2.10 15.48
CA TYR A 86 -8.84 0.87 15.54
C TYR A 86 -7.44 1.07 16.13
N LEU A 87 -6.77 2.16 15.76
CA LEU A 87 -5.42 2.44 16.23
C LEU A 87 -5.41 2.92 17.68
N SER A 88 -6.44 3.63 18.14
CA SER A 88 -6.55 4.11 19.52
C SER A 88 -7.09 3.07 20.51
N GLU A 89 -8.13 2.32 20.12
CA GLU A 89 -8.91 1.45 21.01
C GLU A 89 -8.83 -0.04 20.64
N GLY A 90 -8.37 -0.36 19.42
CA GLY A 90 -8.36 -1.73 18.92
C GLY A 90 -9.71 -2.23 18.40
N THR A 91 -10.71 -1.36 18.27
CA THR A 91 -12.07 -1.67 17.79
C THR A 91 -12.30 -1.07 16.38
N GLY A 92 -13.54 -0.98 15.85
CA GLY A 92 -13.82 -0.26 14.59
C GLY A 92 -13.58 -1.02 13.27
N LEU A 93 -13.34 -2.34 13.31
CA LEU A 93 -13.19 -3.18 12.10
C LEU A 93 -14.51 -3.82 11.61
N ASP A 94 -15.65 -3.27 12.01
CA ASP A 94 -17.00 -3.74 11.69
C ASP A 94 -17.54 -3.17 10.36
N HIS A 95 -16.92 -2.13 9.82
CA HIS A 95 -17.34 -1.52 8.56
C HIS A 95 -17.14 -2.46 7.34
N PRO A 96 -18.10 -2.56 6.40
CA PRO A 96 -18.04 -3.53 5.30
C PRO A 96 -16.85 -3.35 4.35
N LEU A 97 -16.37 -2.11 4.17
CA LEU A 97 -15.22 -1.81 3.31
C LEU A 97 -13.90 -2.42 3.82
N TRP A 98 -13.84 -2.88 5.08
CA TRP A 98 -12.69 -3.66 5.56
C TRP A 98 -12.62 -5.05 4.92
N TRP A 99 -13.70 -5.53 4.31
CA TRP A 99 -13.90 -6.95 3.96
C TRP A 99 -14.01 -7.19 2.44
N LEU A 100 -13.52 -6.26 1.62
CA LEU A 100 -13.60 -6.32 0.16
C LEU A 100 -12.81 -7.49 -0.45
N GLY A 101 -11.79 -7.99 0.24
CA GLY A 101 -10.96 -9.10 -0.24
C GLY A 101 -9.94 -8.74 -1.32
N ASP A 102 -9.88 -7.49 -1.80
CA ASP A 102 -9.03 -7.05 -2.92
C ASP A 102 -7.52 -7.00 -2.61
N GLY A 103 -7.14 -7.27 -1.35
CA GLY A 103 -5.76 -7.37 -0.90
C GLY A 103 -5.11 -6.04 -0.48
N ARG A 104 -5.81 -4.90 -0.63
CA ARG A 104 -5.29 -3.59 -0.20
C ARG A 104 -5.12 -3.50 1.30
N VAL A 105 -6.10 -4.03 2.02
CA VAL A 105 -6.05 -4.21 3.48
C VAL A 105 -5.64 -5.65 3.78
N THR A 106 -4.65 -5.82 4.66
CA THR A 106 -4.21 -7.14 5.13
C THR A 106 -4.03 -7.10 6.64
N ALA A 107 -4.02 -8.27 7.29
CA ALA A 107 -3.67 -8.38 8.70
C ALA A 107 -2.27 -7.78 8.99
N GLY A 108 -1.33 -7.94 8.06
CA GLY A 108 0.02 -7.39 8.17
C GLY A 108 0.05 -5.86 8.11
N HIS A 109 -0.79 -5.24 7.28
CA HIS A 109 -0.95 -3.78 7.28
C HIS A 109 -1.41 -3.28 8.64
N LEU A 110 -2.51 -3.84 9.17
CA LEU A 110 -3.04 -3.44 10.48
C LEU A 110 -2.02 -3.64 11.62
N ALA A 111 -1.27 -4.74 11.59
CA ALA A 111 -0.18 -5.00 12.55
C ALA A 111 0.96 -3.98 12.44
N MET A 112 1.38 -3.66 11.21
CA MET A 112 2.43 -2.66 10.97
C MET A 112 2.00 -1.27 11.44
N LEU A 113 0.77 -0.83 11.13
CA LEU A 113 0.29 0.49 11.53
C LEU A 113 0.28 0.65 13.07
N LYS A 114 -0.09 -0.40 13.81
CA LYS A 114 -0.02 -0.41 15.28
C LYS A 114 1.41 -0.39 15.84
N ALA A 115 2.37 -0.90 15.08
CA ALA A 115 3.76 -1.00 15.51
C ALA A 115 4.56 0.30 15.34
N ILE A 116 4.02 1.33 14.66
CA ILE A 116 4.69 2.61 14.43
C ILE A 116 4.05 3.71 15.29
N PRO A 117 4.68 4.12 16.41
CA PRO A 117 4.15 5.17 17.28
C PRO A 117 4.10 6.52 16.56
N GLY A 118 3.01 7.26 16.75
CA GLY A 118 2.86 8.61 16.18
C GLY A 118 2.67 8.63 14.66
N LEU A 119 2.39 7.48 14.03
CA LEU A 119 2.09 7.40 12.61
C LEU A 119 0.83 8.21 12.29
N SER A 120 0.95 9.13 11.33
CA SER A 120 -0.17 9.84 10.72
C SER A 120 -0.52 9.17 9.40
N ILE A 121 -1.81 8.93 9.17
CA ILE A 121 -2.28 8.17 8.01
C ILE A 121 -3.25 9.01 7.19
N THR A 122 -3.10 8.98 5.87
CA THR A 122 -4.06 9.53 4.91
C THR A 122 -4.60 8.42 4.02
N LEU A 123 -5.92 8.34 3.87
CA LEU A 123 -6.57 7.39 2.96
C LEU A 123 -7.08 8.19 1.76
N PHE A 124 -6.64 7.85 0.54
CA PHE A 124 -6.86 8.71 -0.63
C PHE A 124 -7.71 8.10 -1.74
N ASP A 125 -8.21 6.87 -1.59
CA ASP A 125 -9.15 6.32 -2.56
C ASP A 125 -10.57 6.83 -2.28
N GLY A 126 -11.14 7.55 -3.25
CA GLY A 126 -12.46 8.18 -3.14
C GLY A 126 -13.65 7.28 -3.47
N GLY A 127 -13.42 6.00 -3.79
CA GLY A 127 -14.47 5.04 -4.12
C GLY A 127 -14.38 4.49 -5.55
N MET A 128 -15.11 3.38 -5.77
CA MET A 128 -14.91 2.47 -6.91
C MET A 128 -15.58 2.85 -8.25
N PHE A 129 -16.37 3.93 -8.31
CA PHE A 129 -17.23 4.19 -9.48
C PHE A 129 -16.94 5.52 -10.17
N THR A 130 -15.80 5.60 -10.86
CA THR A 130 -15.70 6.45 -12.04
C THR A 130 -15.73 5.53 -13.27
N GLY A 131 -16.46 5.92 -14.32
CA GLY A 131 -16.42 5.17 -15.60
C GLY A 131 -15.08 5.32 -16.34
N ASP A 132 -14.18 6.16 -15.82
CA ASP A 132 -12.88 6.50 -16.38
C ASP A 132 -11.78 6.31 -15.32
N TRP A 133 -10.85 5.39 -15.60
CA TRP A 133 -9.69 5.10 -14.75
C TRP A 133 -8.81 6.33 -14.54
N SER A 134 -8.57 7.13 -15.58
CA SER A 134 -7.72 8.33 -15.49
C SER A 134 -8.34 9.38 -14.57
N GLN A 135 -9.67 9.48 -14.57
CA GLN A 135 -10.38 10.38 -13.68
C GLN A 135 -10.25 9.95 -12.21
N ARG A 136 -10.38 8.66 -11.90
CA ARG A 136 -10.17 8.15 -10.53
C ARG A 136 -8.76 8.47 -10.05
N ASP A 137 -7.77 8.20 -10.90
CA ASP A 137 -6.36 8.41 -10.60
C ASP A 137 -6.00 9.88 -10.41
N ALA A 138 -6.57 10.78 -11.21
CA ALA A 138 -6.45 12.22 -11.01
C ALA A 138 -7.03 12.67 -9.66
N LEU A 139 -8.21 12.14 -9.27
CA LEU A 139 -8.84 12.45 -7.99
C LEU A 139 -8.06 11.88 -6.79
N MET A 140 -7.45 10.71 -6.94
CA MET A 140 -6.54 10.16 -5.91
C MET A 140 -5.31 11.06 -5.75
N ALA A 141 -4.70 11.50 -6.85
CA ALA A 141 -3.55 12.40 -6.84
C ALA A 141 -3.91 13.75 -6.18
N GLU A 142 -5.06 14.32 -6.51
CA GLU A 142 -5.56 15.56 -5.90
C GLU A 142 -5.71 15.41 -4.38
N ARG A 143 -6.28 14.31 -3.89
CA ARG A 143 -6.41 14.05 -2.44
C ARG A 143 -5.04 13.96 -1.75
N VAL A 144 -4.06 13.31 -2.37
CA VAL A 144 -2.68 13.27 -1.84
C VAL A 144 -2.08 14.66 -1.79
N LEU A 145 -2.24 15.46 -2.85
CA LEU A 145 -1.67 16.82 -2.94
C LEU A 145 -2.31 17.79 -1.95
N THR A 146 -3.60 17.65 -1.67
CA THR A 146 -4.39 18.56 -0.82
C THR A 146 -4.38 18.18 0.67
N ALA A 147 -3.98 16.95 1.03
CA ALA A 147 -3.95 16.50 2.43
C ALA A 147 -2.93 17.21 3.33
N HIS A 148 -2.20 18.22 2.82
CA HIS A 148 -1.16 18.98 3.55
C HIS A 148 -0.21 18.07 4.34
N LEU A 149 0.28 17.03 3.65
CA LEU A 149 1.17 16.04 4.25
C LEU A 149 2.53 16.68 4.57
N GLU A 150 2.99 16.46 5.79
CA GLU A 150 4.43 16.41 6.06
C GLU A 150 5.08 15.35 5.14
N PRO A 151 6.42 15.33 5.00
CA PRO A 151 7.08 14.37 4.13
C PRO A 151 6.57 12.94 4.33
N ALA A 152 6.06 12.32 3.25
CA ALA A 152 5.25 11.11 3.34
C ALA A 152 5.63 10.02 2.33
N LEU A 153 5.38 8.78 2.73
CA LEU A 153 5.36 7.63 1.82
C LEU A 153 3.93 7.47 1.29
N VAL A 154 3.76 7.44 -0.02
CA VAL A 154 2.48 7.21 -0.70
C VAL A 154 2.49 5.81 -1.27
N VAL A 155 1.55 4.94 -0.87
CA VAL A 155 1.48 3.54 -1.30
C VAL A 155 0.22 3.30 -2.11
N ALA A 156 0.39 2.78 -3.31
CA ALA A 156 -0.70 2.42 -4.20
C ALA A 156 -0.38 1.13 -4.96
N GLY A 157 -1.41 0.54 -5.56
CA GLY A 157 -1.26 -0.52 -6.55
C GLY A 157 -0.31 -0.08 -7.65
N HIS A 158 0.53 -1.01 -8.13
CA HIS A 158 1.62 -0.72 -9.05
C HIS A 158 1.18 0.05 -10.30
N ALA A 159 0.01 -0.27 -10.86
CA ALA A 159 -0.54 0.43 -12.02
C ALA A 159 -0.84 1.92 -11.75
N HIS A 160 -1.36 2.24 -10.56
CA HIS A 160 -1.62 3.61 -10.13
C HIS A 160 -0.32 4.37 -9.82
N ALA A 161 0.74 3.65 -9.43
CA ALA A 161 2.01 4.24 -9.02
C ALA A 161 2.97 4.58 -10.18
N LEU A 162 2.60 4.29 -11.43
CA LEU A 162 3.40 4.63 -12.61
C LEU A 162 3.48 6.15 -12.78
N THR A 163 4.68 6.68 -13.03
CA THR A 163 4.97 8.13 -13.08
C THR A 163 4.89 8.73 -14.49
N SER A 164 4.53 7.94 -15.49
CA SER A 164 4.33 8.36 -16.87
C SER A 164 2.96 7.90 -17.39
N PRO A 165 2.37 8.61 -18.38
CA PRO A 165 1.18 8.13 -19.08
C PRO A 165 1.38 6.72 -19.66
N THR A 166 0.31 5.95 -19.70
CA THR A 166 0.30 4.59 -20.26
C THR A 166 -0.73 4.49 -21.40
N GLU A 167 -0.73 3.38 -22.13
CA GLU A 167 -1.77 3.10 -23.13
C GLU A 167 -3.18 3.00 -22.54
N LEU A 168 -3.28 2.69 -21.24
CA LEU A 168 -4.55 2.57 -20.52
C LEU A 168 -5.10 3.92 -20.04
N GLY A 169 -4.28 4.97 -20.03
CA GLY A 169 -4.65 6.28 -19.49
C GLY A 169 -3.56 6.92 -18.61
N LEU A 170 -3.98 7.92 -17.84
CA LEU A 170 -3.11 8.72 -16.97
C LEU A 170 -3.17 8.20 -15.52
N PRO A 171 -2.12 7.50 -15.05
CA PRO A 171 -2.09 6.97 -13.68
C PRO A 171 -1.86 8.07 -12.63
N MET A 172 -2.20 7.77 -11.38
CA MET A 172 -2.07 8.69 -10.24
C MET A 172 -0.63 9.19 -10.11
N GLY A 173 0.36 8.29 -10.24
CA GLY A 173 1.77 8.63 -10.17
C GLY A 173 2.20 9.64 -11.23
N ALA A 174 1.62 9.61 -12.44
CA ALA A 174 1.91 10.58 -13.48
C ALA A 174 1.31 11.96 -13.16
N CYS A 175 0.09 11.99 -12.58
CA CYS A 175 -0.50 13.23 -12.05
C CYS A 175 0.37 13.83 -10.94
N LEU A 176 0.86 13.00 -10.01
CA LEU A 176 1.73 13.45 -8.91
C LEU A 176 3.09 13.94 -9.43
N ALA A 177 3.71 13.22 -10.37
CA ALA A 177 4.99 13.61 -10.96
C ALA A 177 4.87 14.92 -11.77
N SER A 178 3.74 15.15 -12.44
CA SER A 178 3.46 16.43 -13.11
C SER A 178 3.37 17.59 -12.11
N ALA A 179 2.71 17.38 -10.97
CA ALA A 179 2.58 18.39 -9.93
C ALA A 179 3.86 18.59 -9.11
N ARG A 180 4.67 17.53 -8.95
CA ARG A 180 5.92 17.52 -8.17
C ARG A 180 7.03 16.82 -8.97
N PRO A 181 7.74 17.54 -9.86
CA PRO A 181 8.67 16.93 -10.83
C PRO A 181 9.86 16.17 -10.26
N SER A 182 10.25 16.42 -9.00
CA SER A 182 11.31 15.68 -8.30
C SER A 182 10.82 14.38 -7.65
N LEU A 183 9.53 14.01 -7.81
CA LEU A 183 8.97 12.78 -7.28
C LEU A 183 9.64 11.56 -7.93
N GLU A 184 10.16 10.67 -7.09
CA GLU A 184 10.59 9.33 -7.47
C GLU A 184 9.51 8.31 -7.07
N SER A 185 9.48 7.19 -7.78
CA SER A 185 8.63 6.04 -7.49
C SER A 185 9.50 4.81 -7.26
N VAL A 186 9.23 4.10 -6.18
CA VAL A 186 9.80 2.80 -5.86
C VAL A 186 8.84 1.74 -6.34
N ARG A 187 9.31 0.83 -7.19
CA ARG A 187 8.56 -0.37 -7.57
C ARG A 187 9.03 -1.56 -6.73
N ILE A 188 8.11 -2.37 -6.24
CA ILE A 188 8.49 -3.70 -5.72
C ILE A 188 8.55 -4.67 -6.90
N ASP A 189 9.70 -5.32 -7.08
CA ASP A 189 9.92 -6.31 -8.12
C ASP A 189 9.71 -7.71 -7.54
N TYR A 190 8.55 -8.31 -7.83
CA TYR A 190 8.11 -9.57 -7.24
C TYR A 190 8.62 -10.77 -8.03
N GLY A 191 9.33 -11.69 -7.36
CA GLY A 191 9.86 -12.91 -7.98
C GLY A 191 8.84 -14.03 -8.03
N THR A 192 9.05 -15.07 -7.24
CA THR A 192 8.14 -16.23 -7.16
C THR A 192 7.37 -16.23 -5.85
N GLY A 193 6.06 -16.42 -5.91
CA GLY A 193 5.23 -16.35 -4.72
C GLY A 193 3.73 -16.41 -5.00
N GLY A 194 2.96 -16.11 -3.96
CA GLY A 194 1.50 -16.00 -4.01
C GLY A 194 1.02 -14.70 -3.39
N TYR A 195 -0.18 -14.26 -3.80
CA TYR A 195 -0.85 -13.08 -3.26
C TYR A 195 -2.36 -13.30 -3.27
N TYR A 196 -3.07 -12.62 -2.38
CA TYR A 196 -4.52 -12.75 -2.28
C TYR A 196 -5.21 -11.48 -2.79
N ALA A 197 -5.92 -11.59 -3.91
CA ALA A 197 -6.68 -10.48 -4.50
C ALA A 197 -8.02 -11.02 -4.99
N ILE A 198 -9.04 -10.91 -4.14
CA ILE A 198 -10.35 -11.58 -4.18
C ILE A 198 -10.24 -13.10 -4.04
N GLU A 199 -9.26 -13.71 -4.70
CA GLU A 199 -8.93 -15.12 -4.61
C GLU A 199 -7.41 -15.31 -4.54
N PRO A 200 -6.95 -16.49 -4.11
CA PRO A 200 -5.54 -16.86 -4.17
C PRO A 200 -4.97 -16.79 -5.60
N ARG A 201 -3.82 -16.13 -5.74
CA ARG A 201 -3.06 -16.03 -6.99
C ARG A 201 -1.64 -16.51 -6.77
N GLN A 202 -1.03 -17.03 -7.83
CA GLN A 202 0.39 -17.39 -7.85
C GLN A 202 1.05 -16.79 -9.08
N THR A 203 2.32 -16.46 -8.94
CA THR A 203 3.16 -16.05 -10.06
C THR A 203 4.56 -16.63 -9.91
N ARG A 204 5.21 -16.82 -11.05
CA ARG A 204 6.60 -17.24 -11.16
C ARG A 204 7.29 -16.26 -12.07
N GLY A 205 8.19 -15.48 -11.50
CA GLY A 205 8.96 -14.48 -12.20
C GLY A 205 10.41 -14.48 -11.75
N TYR A 206 11.20 -13.71 -12.50
CA TYR A 206 12.49 -13.24 -12.04
C TYR A 206 12.28 -11.91 -11.31
N SER A 207 13.06 -11.69 -10.26
CA SER A 207 13.11 -10.43 -9.54
C SER A 207 14.56 -10.05 -9.35
N ALA A 208 14.82 -8.76 -9.27
CA ALA A 208 16.09 -8.24 -8.79
C ALA A 208 16.44 -8.84 -7.41
N PRO A 209 17.72 -8.85 -6.98
CA PRO A 209 18.10 -9.38 -5.67
C PRO A 209 17.30 -8.80 -4.49
N ASP A 210 17.38 -9.37 -3.29
CA ASP A 210 16.62 -8.81 -2.16
C ASP A 210 17.12 -7.41 -1.75
N GLY A 211 16.20 -6.43 -1.62
CA GLY A 211 16.48 -5.07 -1.12
C GLY A 211 16.30 -3.92 -2.13
N LEU A 212 16.40 -2.69 -1.62
CA LEU A 212 16.29 -1.42 -2.35
C LEU A 212 17.56 -1.13 -3.17
N ARG A 213 17.40 -0.88 -4.47
CA ARG A 213 18.48 -0.50 -5.40
C ARG A 213 17.98 0.30 -6.58
N VAL A 214 18.92 0.68 -7.47
CA VAL A 214 18.60 1.24 -8.79
C VAL A 214 18.75 0.16 -9.86
N VAL A 215 17.71 -0.06 -10.67
CA VAL A 215 17.72 -0.94 -11.84
C VAL A 215 17.23 -0.15 -13.04
N ASP A 216 18.02 -0.10 -14.11
CA ASP A 216 17.68 0.62 -15.35
C ASP A 216 17.22 2.07 -15.15
N GLY A 217 17.75 2.74 -14.12
CA GLY A 217 17.40 4.12 -13.76
C GLY A 217 16.22 4.26 -12.80
N GLU A 218 15.51 3.17 -12.47
CA GLU A 218 14.35 3.17 -11.56
C GLU A 218 14.73 2.73 -10.15
N LEU A 219 14.02 3.22 -9.12
CA LEU A 219 14.13 2.70 -7.77
C LEU A 219 13.31 1.43 -7.63
N VAL A 220 13.96 0.35 -7.18
CA VAL A 220 13.35 -0.97 -7.07
C VAL A 220 13.66 -1.60 -5.73
N VAL A 221 12.64 -2.14 -5.06
CA VAL A 221 12.83 -3.13 -3.98
C VAL A 221 12.67 -4.51 -4.59
N GLY A 222 13.75 -5.25 -4.75
CA GLY A 222 13.67 -6.63 -5.20
C GLY A 222 13.16 -7.52 -4.09
N LEU A 223 12.18 -8.38 -4.42
CA LEU A 223 11.58 -9.36 -3.53
C LEU A 223 11.53 -10.73 -4.23
N PRO A 224 12.63 -11.51 -4.20
CA PRO A 224 12.75 -12.76 -4.95
C PRO A 224 11.73 -13.83 -4.57
N VAL A 225 11.35 -13.88 -3.29
CA VAL A 225 10.36 -14.81 -2.75
C VAL A 225 9.39 -14.02 -1.89
N PHE A 226 8.10 -14.25 -2.10
CA PHE A 226 7.03 -13.59 -1.35
C PHE A 226 5.86 -14.52 -1.12
N HIS A 227 5.01 -14.16 -0.16
CA HIS A 227 3.95 -15.01 0.33
C HIS A 227 2.61 -14.32 0.31
N GLU A 228 1.58 -15.16 0.31
CA GLU A 228 0.21 -14.71 0.33
C GLU A 228 -0.14 -14.07 1.68
N ALA A 229 -0.75 -12.88 1.64
CA ALA A 229 -1.21 -12.21 2.84
C ALA A 229 -2.49 -12.85 3.41
N THR A 230 -2.69 -12.68 4.71
CA THR A 230 -4.02 -12.89 5.31
C THR A 230 -4.88 -11.65 5.07
N VAL A 231 -6.00 -11.82 4.38
CA VAL A 231 -6.87 -10.73 3.90
C VAL A 231 -8.28 -10.87 4.49
N PRO A 232 -8.85 -9.81 5.10
CA PRO A 232 -10.26 -9.79 5.45
C PRO A 232 -11.14 -9.82 4.19
N HIS A 233 -11.98 -10.85 4.07
CA HIS A 233 -12.84 -11.05 2.90
C HIS A 233 -14.15 -11.72 3.30
N LEU A 234 -15.26 -11.02 3.09
CA LEU A 234 -16.60 -11.60 3.23
C LEU A 234 -17.10 -12.18 1.90
N PRO A 235 -17.92 -13.24 1.92
CA PRO A 235 -18.68 -13.67 0.76
C PRO A 235 -19.45 -12.51 0.10
N VAL A 236 -19.54 -12.53 -1.24
CA VAL A 236 -20.13 -11.42 -2.02
C VAL A 236 -21.58 -11.14 -1.59
N GLU A 237 -22.35 -12.17 -1.26
CA GLU A 237 -23.73 -12.04 -0.81
C GLU A 237 -23.83 -11.26 0.50
N LEU A 238 -22.97 -11.58 1.47
CA LEU A 238 -22.91 -10.88 2.77
C LEU A 238 -22.35 -9.46 2.62
N LEU A 239 -21.39 -9.27 1.71
CA LEU A 239 -20.84 -7.94 1.44
C LEU A 239 -21.90 -7.02 0.82
N ARG A 240 -22.72 -7.53 -0.12
CA ARG A 240 -23.85 -6.79 -0.71
C ARG A 240 -24.90 -6.41 0.32
N GLU A 241 -25.32 -7.38 1.14
CA GLU A 241 -26.27 -7.15 2.23
C GLU A 241 -25.78 -6.03 3.16
N ARG A 242 -24.51 -6.08 3.57
CA ARG A 242 -23.92 -5.09 4.49
C ARG A 242 -23.69 -3.71 3.85
N LEU A 243 -23.52 -3.65 2.53
CA LEU A 243 -23.41 -2.40 1.78
C LEU A 243 -24.79 -1.82 1.39
N GLY A 244 -25.88 -2.56 1.61
CA GLY A 244 -27.22 -2.15 1.19
C GLY A 244 -27.43 -2.19 -0.32
N LEU A 245 -26.76 -3.13 -1.01
CA LEU A 245 -26.78 -3.33 -2.47
C LEU A 245 -27.60 -4.56 -2.90
#